data_AF-A0A1Q9F4D0-F1
#
_entry.id   AF-A0A1Q9F4D0-F1
#
_cell.length_a   1.000
_cell.length_b   1.000
_cell.length_c   1.000
_cell.angle_alpha   90.00
_cell.angle_beta   90.00
_cell.angle_gamma   90.00
#
_symmetry.space_group_name_H-M   'P 1'
#
loop_
_entity.id
_entity.type
_entity.pdbx_description
1 polymer ?
#
loop_
_entity_poly.entity_id
_entity_poly.type
_entity_poly.pdbx_seq_one_letter_code
_entity_poly.pdbx_strand_id
1 'polypeptide(L)'
;MQDGTALGSILVWNRIGPGGSFGELALIYFAPRAATVEATEKATVWVIDRGNFKKILAKSADELEGEYLKLLDKVELLSPLKLAGQ
;
A
#
# COMPACT_ATOMS: atom_id res chain seq x y z
N MET A 1 -9.28 44.66 13.59
CA MET A 1 -10.60 44.28 13.05
C MET A 1 -10.41 42.91 12.43
N GLN A 2 -10.94 41.87 13.07
CA GLN A 2 -10.98 40.50 12.54
C GLN A 2 -12.36 40.32 11.93
N ASP A 3 -12.43 40.15 10.62
CA ASP A 3 -13.63 39.85 9.85
C ASP A 3 -13.80 38.34 9.74
N GLY A 4 -14.88 37.84 10.35
CA GLY A 4 -15.19 36.42 10.45
C GLY A 4 -15.73 35.82 9.16
N THR A 5 -14.87 35.21 8.35
CA THR A 5 -15.27 34.23 7.32
C THR A 5 -14.34 33.02 7.33
N ALA A 6 -14.55 32.10 8.28
CA ALA A 6 -13.94 30.78 8.27
C ALA A 6 -15.03 29.71 8.33
N LEU A 7 -15.67 29.47 7.19
CA LEU A 7 -16.49 28.28 6.96
C LEU A 7 -15.72 27.37 6.00
N GLY A 8 -15.13 26.30 6.52
CA GLY A 8 -14.81 25.08 5.76
C GLY A 8 -13.83 25.21 4.59
N SER A 9 -12.61 25.71 4.81
CA SER A 9 -11.57 25.63 3.78
C SER A 9 -11.08 24.18 3.62
N ILE A 10 -11.34 23.59 2.44
CA ILE A 10 -10.67 22.36 2.01
C ILE A 10 -9.17 22.69 1.92
N LEU A 11 -8.36 22.18 2.86
CA LEU A 11 -6.92 22.35 2.82
C LEU A 11 -6.32 21.34 1.84
N VAL A 12 -5.63 21.83 0.82
CA VAL A 12 -4.85 20.98 -0.10
C VAL A 12 -3.57 20.56 0.62
N TRP A 13 -3.54 19.32 1.09
CA TRP A 13 -2.37 18.75 1.78
C TRP A 13 -1.29 18.22 0.84
N ASN A 14 -1.65 17.78 -0.37
CA ASN A 14 -0.72 17.20 -1.34
C ASN A 14 -1.19 17.39 -2.79
N ARG A 15 -0.25 17.37 -3.74
CA ARG A 15 -0.50 17.33 -5.18
C ARG A 15 0.22 16.12 -5.79
N ILE A 16 -0.50 15.35 -6.61
CA ILE A 16 0.00 14.09 -7.19
C ILE A 16 0.13 14.28 -8.71
N GLY A 17 1.30 13.96 -9.25
CA GLY A 17 1.59 14.04 -10.68
C GLY A 17 1.62 12.66 -11.38
N PRO A 18 2.02 12.62 -12.66
CA PRO A 18 2.17 11.37 -13.41
C PRO A 18 3.04 10.33 -12.69
N GLY A 19 2.60 9.07 -12.67
CA GLY A 19 3.25 7.98 -11.94
C GLY A 19 2.94 7.95 -10.44
N GLY A 20 2.27 8.97 -9.90
CA GLY A 20 1.79 8.96 -8.53
C GLY A 20 0.58 8.05 -8.30
N SER A 21 0.34 7.68 -7.05
CA SER A 21 -0.77 6.82 -6.64
C SER A 21 -1.45 7.35 -5.37
N PHE A 22 -2.68 6.92 -5.12
CA PHE A 22 -3.45 7.28 -3.94
C PHE A 22 -4.50 6.21 -3.61
N GLY A 23 -4.91 6.16 -2.34
CA GLY A 23 -6.05 5.36 -1.90
C GLY A 23 -5.73 3.91 -1.57
N GLU A 24 -4.45 3.57 -1.44
CA GLU A 24 -3.89 2.28 -1.08
C GLU A 24 -4.29 1.84 0.34
N LEU A 25 -4.39 2.78 1.29
CA LEU A 25 -4.78 2.47 2.67
C LEU A 25 -6.15 1.78 2.76
N ALA A 26 -7.10 2.20 1.92
CA ALA A 26 -8.43 1.59 1.87
C ALA A 26 -8.37 0.14 1.34
N LEU A 27 -7.45 -0.16 0.43
CA LEU A 27 -7.26 -1.48 -0.14
C LEU A 27 -6.64 -2.45 0.89
N ILE A 28 -5.63 -1.97 1.62
CA ILE A 28 -4.92 -2.74 2.65
C ILE A 28 -5.86 -3.01 3.83
N TYR A 29 -6.35 -1.95 4.47
CA TYR A 29 -6.93 -2.03 5.82
C TYR A 29 -8.45 -2.09 5.88
N PHE A 30 -9.16 -2.04 4.74
CA PHE A 30 -10.61 -1.82 4.73
C PHE A 30 -11.04 -0.55 5.49
N ALA A 31 -10.19 0.47 5.49
CA ALA A 31 -10.45 1.73 6.18
C ALA A 31 -11.24 2.70 5.29
N PRO A 32 -11.98 3.67 5.89
CA PRO A 32 -12.58 4.77 5.15
C PRO A 32 -11.54 5.58 4.35
N ARG A 33 -11.99 6.30 3.31
CA ARG A 33 -11.12 7.21 2.55
C ARG A 33 -10.64 8.34 3.46
N ALA A 34 -9.32 8.44 3.64
CA ALA A 34 -8.70 9.45 4.50
C ALA A 34 -8.64 10.85 3.86
N ALA A 35 -8.78 10.94 2.54
CA ALA A 35 -8.78 12.20 1.80
C ALA A 35 -9.68 12.10 0.55
N THR A 36 -10.19 13.25 0.12
CA THR A 36 -10.82 13.43 -1.19
C THR A 36 -9.75 13.80 -2.21
N VAL A 37 -9.85 13.24 -3.41
CA VAL A 37 -8.95 13.56 -4.53
C VAL A 37 -9.77 14.19 -5.65
N GLU A 38 -9.31 15.34 -6.13
CA GLU A 38 -9.94 16.08 -7.22
C GLU A 38 -8.92 16.28 -8.34
N ALA A 39 -9.36 16.09 -9.60
CA ALA A 39 -8.51 16.31 -10.76
C ALA A 39 -8.41 17.81 -11.04
N THR A 40 -7.20 18.36 -11.02
CA THR A 40 -6.96 19.79 -11.30
C THR A 40 -6.95 20.10 -12.80
N GLU A 41 -6.83 19.06 -13.63
CA GLU A 41 -6.86 19.12 -15.09
C GLU A 41 -7.40 17.79 -15.64
N LYS A 42 -7.60 17.70 -16.96
CA LYS A 42 -8.04 16.46 -17.61
C LYS A 42 -6.98 15.38 -17.44
N ALA A 43 -7.29 14.37 -16.63
CA ALA A 43 -6.40 13.27 -16.32
C ALA A 43 -7.02 11.91 -16.67
N THR A 44 -6.17 10.92 -16.93
CA THR A 44 -6.56 9.50 -17.01
C THR A 44 -5.85 8.76 -15.89
N VAL A 45 -6.58 7.93 -15.15
CA VAL A 45 -6.04 7.15 -14.03
C VAL A 45 -6.24 5.67 -14.28
N TRP A 46 -5.26 4.88 -13.85
CA TRP A 46 -5.38 3.43 -13.78
C TRP A 46 -5.96 3.02 -12.43
N VAL A 47 -6.83 2.01 -12.45
CA VAL A 47 -7.53 1.55 -11.25
C VAL A 47 -7.24 0.07 -11.05
N ILE A 48 -6.96 -0.30 -9.81
CA ILE A 48 -6.87 -1.69 -9.35
C ILE A 48 -7.89 -1.90 -8.23
N ASP A 49 -8.63 -3.01 -8.29
CA ASP A 49 -9.54 -3.37 -7.22
C ASP A 49 -8.79 -4.01 -6.04
N ARG A 50 -9.49 -4.09 -4.90
CA ARG A 50 -8.95 -4.61 -3.65
C ARG A 50 -8.51 -6.07 -3.75
N GLY A 51 -9.23 -6.91 -4.48
CA GLY A 51 -8.92 -8.32 -4.60
C GLY A 51 -7.60 -8.52 -5.34
N ASN A 52 -7.43 -7.85 -6.47
CA ASN A 52 -6.19 -7.89 -7.23
C ASN A 52 -5.02 -7.26 -6.47
N PHE A 53 -5.23 -6.13 -5.80
CA PHE A 53 -4.19 -5.52 -4.97
C PHE A 53 -3.70 -6.44 -3.84
N LYS A 54 -4.62 -7.10 -3.12
CA LYS A 54 -4.27 -8.06 -2.07
C LYS A 54 -3.54 -9.29 -2.59
N LYS A 55 -3.92 -9.82 -3.76
CA LYS A 55 -3.23 -10.94 -4.39
C LYS A 55 -1.78 -10.59 -4.72
N ILE A 56 -1.52 -9.38 -5.21
CA ILE A 56 -0.16 -8.91 -5.49
C ILE A 56 0.65 -8.85 -4.19
N LEU A 57 0.10 -8.26 -3.12
CA LEU A 57 0.79 -8.19 -1.83
C LEU A 57 1.09 -9.57 -1.23
N ALA A 58 0.12 -10.50 -1.29
CA ALA A 58 0.31 -11.87 -0.80
C ALA A 58 1.42 -12.58 -1.59
N LYS A 59 1.38 -12.49 -2.92
CA LYS A 59 2.42 -13.09 -3.78
C LYS A 59 3.81 -12.54 -3.43
N SER A 60 3.95 -11.23 -3.25
CA SER A 60 5.24 -10.64 -2.87
C SER A 60 5.72 -11.08 -1.49
N ALA A 61 4.80 -11.28 -0.54
CA ALA A 61 5.14 -11.82 0.78
C ALA A 61 5.59 -13.29 0.69
N ASP A 62 4.89 -14.12 -0.08
CA ASP A 62 5.23 -15.52 -0.30
C ASP A 62 6.60 -15.67 -0.97
N GLU A 63 6.89 -14.82 -1.98
CA GLU A 63 8.19 -14.80 -2.66
C GLU A 63 9.32 -14.44 -1.68
N LEU A 64 9.11 -13.41 -0.86
CA LEU A 64 10.06 -12.97 0.15
C LEU A 64 10.30 -14.06 1.21
N GLU A 65 9.25 -14.71 1.71
CA GLU A 65 9.35 -15.84 2.64
C GLU A 65 10.17 -16.98 2.03
N GLY A 66 9.88 -17.35 0.77
CA GLY A 66 10.63 -18.37 0.06
C GLY A 66 12.12 -18.04 -0.11
N GLU A 67 12.48 -16.77 -0.32
CA GLU A 67 13.88 -16.32 -0.36
C GLU A 67 14.56 -16.42 1.00
N TYR A 68 13.88 -16.02 2.08
CA TYR A 68 14.42 -16.15 3.44
C TYR A 68 14.64 -17.60 3.83
N LEU A 69 13.69 -18.50 3.54
CA LEU A 69 13.85 -19.93 3.85
C LEU A 69 15.05 -20.54 3.12
N LYS A 70 15.27 -20.18 1.84
CA LYS A 70 16.45 -20.61 1.08
C LYS A 70 17.75 -20.09 1.67
N LEU A 71 17.76 -18.89 2.26
CA LEU A 71 18.93 -18.35 2.94
C LEU A 71 19.22 -19.11 4.23
N LEU A 72 18.20 -19.35 5.05
CA LEU A 72 18.32 -20.06 6.32
C LEU A 72 18.77 -21.51 6.11
N ASP A 73 18.35 -22.17 5.03
CA ASP A 73 18.77 -23.53 4.69
C ASP A 73 20.29 -23.67 4.46
N LYS A 74 20.95 -22.58 4.07
CA LYS A 74 22.41 -22.53 3.86
C LYS A 74 23.21 -22.37 5.15
N VAL A 75 22.56 -22.10 6.30
CA VAL A 75 23.24 -21.85 7.57
C VAL A 75 23.28 -23.13 8.39
N GLU A 76 24.47 -23.74 8.51
CA GLU A 76 24.68 -25.02 9.22
C GLU A 76 24.24 -24.97 10.70
N LEU A 77 24.39 -23.81 11.35
CA LEU A 77 23.92 -23.61 12.74
C LEU A 77 22.41 -23.87 12.90
N LEU A 78 21.62 -23.66 11.85
CA LEU A 78 20.16 -23.78 11.87
C LEU A 78 19.67 -25.15 11.40
N SER A 79 20.57 -26.10 11.15
CA SER A 79 20.23 -27.47 10.73
C SER A 79 19.16 -28.17 11.58
N PRO A 80 19.14 -28.02 12.93
CA PRO A 80 18.10 -28.64 13.76
C PRO A 80 16.70 -28.02 13.62
N LEU A 81 16.59 -26.83 13.03
CA LEU A 81 15.31 -26.12 12.80
C LEU A 81 14.73 -26.38 11.41
N LYS A 82 15.45 -27.12 10.55
CA LYS A 82 14.89 -27.60 9.28
C LYS A 82 13.73 -28.52 9.65
N LEU A 83 12.50 -28.13 9.27
CA LEU A 83 11.27 -28.86 9.57
C LEU A 83 11.46 -30.35 9.34
N ALA A 84 11.40 -31.14 10.42
CA ALA A 84 11.41 -32.58 10.36
C ALA A 84 10.07 -33.06 9.78
N GLY A 85 10.05 -33.35 8.48
CA GLY A 85 9.01 -34.14 7.82
C GLY A 85 7.66 -33.45 7.60
N GLN A 86 7.37 -33.18 6.32
CA GLN A 86 6.12 -33.64 5.70
C GLN A 86 6.48 -34.58 4.56
#